data_AF-X1UMK9-F1
#
_entry.id   AF-X1UMK9-F1
#
_cell.length_a   1.000
_cell.length_b   1.000
_cell.length_c   1.000
_cell.angle_alpha   90.00
_cell.angle_beta   90.00
_cell.angle_gamma   90.00
#
_symmetry.space_group_name_H-M   'P 1'
#
loop_
_entity.id
_entity.type
_entity.pdbx_description
1 polymer ?
#
loop_
_entity_poly.entity_id
_entity_poly.type
_entity_poly.pdbx_seq_one_letter_code
_entity_poly.pdbx_strand_id
1 'polypeptide(L)'
;GKLRKIHNIIITPSLDSAEKVADFLSRYGKTESDGRPILSLDSDRMFERIMEIDERNYLIAAHVWTPWFSLFGSKSGFDSIEECFGEHFQKILALETGLSSDPEMNWMWSKIDNFTLFSHRYC
;
A
#
# COMPACT_ATOMS: atom_id res chain seq x y z
N GLY A 1 19.09 -7.64 4.67
CA GLY A 1 17.90 -7.05 5.30
C GLY A 1 16.83 -8.11 5.50
N LYS A 2 15.85 -7.88 6.38
CA LYS A 2 14.65 -8.75 6.46
C LYS A 2 13.88 -8.64 5.13
N LEU A 3 13.33 -9.75 4.64
CA LEU A 3 12.42 -9.72 3.49
C LEU A 3 11.11 -9.06 3.94
N ARG A 4 10.92 -7.79 3.56
CA ARG A 4 9.69 -7.03 3.82
C ARG A 4 8.78 -7.16 2.60
N LYS A 5 7.52 -7.50 2.81
CA LYS A 5 6.49 -7.54 1.76
C LYS A 5 5.25 -6.87 2.32
N ILE A 6 4.60 -6.05 1.51
CA ILE A 6 3.34 -5.39 1.85
C ILE A 6 2.37 -5.51 0.70
N HIS A 7 1.07 -5.48 0.98
CA HIS A 7 0.07 -5.27 -0.06
C HIS A 7 -0.31 -3.79 -0.10
N ASN A 8 -0.49 -3.30 -1.32
CA ASN A 8 -1.00 -1.97 -1.58
C ASN A 8 -2.24 -2.09 -2.46
N ILE A 9 -3.20 -1.20 -2.22
CA ILE A 9 -4.37 -1.00 -3.06
C ILE A 9 -4.08 0.23 -3.92
N ILE A 10 -4.28 0.09 -5.23
CA ILE A 10 -4.15 1.19 -6.19
C ILE A 10 -5.55 1.54 -6.68
N ILE A 11 -5.94 2.80 -6.53
CA ILE A 11 -7.19 3.34 -7.08
C ILE A 11 -6.81 4.26 -8.22
N THR A 12 -7.40 4.03 -9.39
CA THR A 12 -7.15 4.82 -10.59
C THR A 12 -8.44 5.52 -11.05
N PRO A 13 -8.35 6.72 -11.65
CA PRO A 13 -9.52 7.52 -12.01
C PRO A 13 -10.20 7.05 -13.31
N SER A 14 -9.54 6.21 -14.11
CA SER A 14 -10.04 5.73 -15.40
C SER A 14 -9.39 4.41 -15.80
N LEU A 15 -10.01 3.70 -16.75
CA LEU A 15 -9.44 2.49 -17.34
C LEU A 15 -8.12 2.78 -18.07
N ASP A 16 -8.01 3.90 -18.78
CA ASP A 16 -6.74 4.31 -19.42
C ASP A 16 -5.60 4.49 -18.40
N SER A 17 -5.89 5.06 -17.22
CA SER A 17 -4.89 5.16 -16.15
C SER A 17 -4.56 3.78 -15.59
N ALA A 18 -5.57 2.92 -15.40
CA ALA A 18 -5.38 1.54 -14.96
C ALA A 18 -4.50 0.73 -15.92
N GLU A 19 -4.68 0.86 -17.23
CA GLU A 19 -3.86 0.18 -18.24
C GLU A 19 -2.40 0.63 -18.19
N LYS A 20 -2.15 1.95 -18.07
CA LYS A 20 -0.79 2.49 -17.92
C LYS A 20 -0.11 2.01 -16.65
N VAL A 21 -0.86 1.96 -15.54
CA VAL A 21 -0.37 1.40 -14.26
C VAL A 21 -0.05 -0.09 -14.43
N ALA A 22 -0.94 -0.87 -15.04
CA ALA A 22 -0.73 -2.29 -15.27
C ALA A 22 0.49 -2.57 -16.17
N ASP A 23 0.67 -1.79 -17.24
CA ASP A 23 1.85 -1.90 -18.13
C ASP A 23 3.15 -1.60 -17.38
N PHE A 24 3.16 -0.55 -16.55
CA PHE A 24 4.30 -0.26 -15.69
C PHE A 24 4.61 -1.41 -14.71
N LEU A 25 3.59 -1.93 -14.02
CA LEU A 25 3.74 -3.00 -13.03
C LEU A 25 4.13 -4.34 -13.65
N SER A 26 3.74 -4.61 -14.91
CA SER A 26 4.08 -5.85 -15.64
C SER A 26 5.59 -6.09 -15.76
N ARG A 27 6.40 -5.02 -15.66
CA ARG A 27 7.87 -5.07 -15.70
C ARG A 27 8.48 -5.65 -14.43
N TYR A 28 7.71 -5.68 -13.33
CA TYR A 28 8.17 -6.08 -12.01
C TYR A 28 7.48 -7.34 -11.47
N GLY A 29 6.45 -7.84 -12.16
CA GLY A 29 5.72 -9.06 -11.80
C GLY A 29 4.67 -9.44 -12.84
N LYS A 30 4.06 -10.63 -12.68
CA LYS A 30 3.11 -11.19 -13.66
C LYS A 30 1.68 -10.67 -13.42
N THR A 31 1.38 -9.47 -13.89
CA THR A 31 0.06 -8.83 -13.74
C THR A 31 -1.06 -9.50 -14.54
N GLU A 32 -0.74 -10.15 -15.66
CA GLU A 32 -1.75 -10.77 -16.55
C GLU A 32 -2.33 -12.09 -16.02
N SER A 33 -1.56 -12.84 -15.23
CA SER A 33 -1.94 -14.18 -14.76
C SER A 33 -2.32 -14.23 -13.28
N ASP A 34 -1.99 -13.19 -12.51
CA ASP A 34 -2.17 -13.12 -11.07
C ASP A 34 -2.93 -11.83 -10.71
N GLY A 35 -4.10 -11.98 -10.07
CA GLY A 35 -4.89 -10.83 -9.60
C GLY A 35 -4.25 -10.07 -8.43
N ARG A 36 -3.22 -10.65 -7.78
CA ARG A 36 -2.42 -10.00 -6.74
C ARG A 36 -0.93 -10.27 -6.99
N PRO A 37 -0.36 -9.67 -8.05
CA PRO A 37 0.98 -10.01 -8.49
C PRO A 37 2.01 -9.64 -7.42
N ILE A 38 2.97 -10.53 -7.20
CA ILE A 38 4.15 -10.21 -6.40
C ILE A 38 5.10 -9.37 -7.26
N LEU A 39 5.33 -8.13 -6.84
CA LEU A 39 6.17 -7.17 -7.54
C LEU A 39 7.54 -7.07 -6.88
N SER A 40 8.61 -7.20 -7.65
CA SER A 40 9.97 -6.91 -7.20
C SER A 40 10.26 -5.41 -7.34
N LEU A 41 9.52 -4.58 -6.61
CA LEU A 41 9.55 -3.12 -6.68
C LEU A 41 9.40 -2.50 -5.29
N ASP A 42 10.21 -1.49 -4.99
CA ASP A 42 10.12 -0.73 -3.73
C ASP A 42 8.87 0.15 -3.73
N SER A 43 8.23 0.30 -2.55
CA SER A 43 6.92 0.95 -2.44
C SER A 43 6.96 2.46 -2.68
N ASP A 44 8.08 3.11 -2.38
CA ASP A 44 8.36 4.52 -2.69
C ASP A 44 8.42 4.77 -4.20
N ARG A 45 9.19 3.96 -4.94
CA ARG A 45 9.29 4.03 -6.40
C ARG A 45 7.97 3.68 -7.07
N MET A 46 7.25 2.71 -6.53
CA MET A 46 5.92 2.38 -7.01
C MET A 46 4.97 3.57 -6.86
N PHE A 47 4.98 4.24 -5.70
CA PHE A 47 4.18 5.43 -5.47
C PHE A 47 4.51 6.54 -6.48
N GLU A 48 5.79 6.89 -6.61
CA GLU A 48 6.25 7.96 -7.51
C GLU A 48 5.76 7.74 -8.93
N ARG A 49 6.00 6.55 -9.48
CA ARG A 49 5.63 6.20 -10.85
C ARG A 49 4.11 6.16 -11.07
N ILE A 50 3.33 5.72 -10.09
CA ILE A 50 1.87 5.73 -10.19
C ILE A 50 1.33 7.16 -10.20
N MET A 51 1.88 8.06 -9.37
CA MET A 51 1.47 9.46 -9.36
C MET A 51 1.88 10.20 -10.64
N GLU A 52 3.01 9.85 -11.26
CA GLU A 52 3.42 10.40 -12.55
C GLU A 52 2.48 10.00 -13.71
N ILE A 53 1.86 8.81 -13.64
CA ILE A 53 0.92 8.34 -14.66
C ILE A 53 -0.36 9.18 -14.64
N ASP A 54 -0.90 9.42 -13.45
CA ASP A 54 -2.03 10.31 -13.20
C ASP A 54 -1.99 10.74 -11.72
N GLU A 55 -1.95 12.05 -11.48
CA GLU A 55 -1.87 12.61 -10.12
C GLU A 55 -3.13 12.33 -9.28
N ARG A 56 -4.23 11.90 -9.92
CA ARG A 56 -5.49 11.52 -9.26
C ARG A 56 -5.51 10.03 -8.87
N ASN A 57 -4.44 9.29 -9.15
CA ASN A 57 -4.29 7.95 -8.62
C ASN A 57 -4.11 8.01 -7.09
N TYR A 58 -4.51 6.95 -6.40
CA TYR A 58 -4.24 6.77 -4.97
C TYR A 58 -3.53 5.45 -4.72
N LEU A 59 -2.56 5.48 -3.82
CA LEU A 59 -1.91 4.29 -3.28
C LEU A 59 -2.21 4.21 -1.79
N ILE A 60 -2.69 3.05 -1.34
CA ILE A 60 -3.14 2.80 0.02
C ILE A 60 -2.45 1.54 0.53
N ALA A 61 -1.83 1.59 1.71
CA ALA A 61 -1.28 0.39 2.34
C ALA A 61 -2.41 -0.48 2.90
N ALA A 62 -2.45 -1.75 2.49
CA ALA A 62 -3.49 -2.70 2.89
C ALA A 62 -3.16 -3.43 4.21
N HIS A 63 -4.20 -3.83 4.94
CA HIS A 63 -4.17 -4.61 6.20
C HIS A 63 -2.99 -4.22 7.09
N VAL A 64 -2.82 -2.96 7.45
CA VAL A 64 -1.53 -2.50 8.03
C VAL A 64 -1.12 -3.26 9.31
N TRP A 65 -2.05 -3.95 9.98
CA TRP A 65 -1.82 -4.72 11.21
C TRP A 65 -1.68 -6.24 11.06
N THR A 66 -1.97 -6.84 9.90
CA THR A 66 -1.95 -8.31 9.85
C THR A 66 -0.50 -8.84 9.98
N PRO A 67 -0.26 -10.01 10.61
CA PRO A 67 1.10 -10.42 10.97
C PRO A 67 2.08 -10.55 9.79
N TRP A 68 1.56 -10.81 8.59
CA TRP A 68 2.31 -11.05 7.36
C TRP A 68 1.85 -10.07 6.27
N PHE A 69 2.72 -9.78 5.29
CA PHE A 69 2.40 -8.98 4.11
C PHE A 69 1.80 -7.59 4.40
N SER A 70 2.16 -6.99 5.54
CA SER A 70 1.50 -5.79 6.05
C SER A 70 2.52 -4.78 6.55
N LEU A 71 2.14 -3.51 6.52
CA LEU A 71 3.02 -2.41 6.86
C LEU A 71 3.59 -2.53 8.28
N PHE A 72 2.79 -2.87 9.28
CA PHE A 72 3.21 -3.04 10.68
C PHE A 72 3.11 -4.50 11.16
N GLY A 73 3.16 -5.45 10.23
CA GLY A 73 3.04 -6.87 10.54
C GLY A 73 4.18 -7.35 11.46
N SER A 74 3.83 -8.02 12.55
CA SER A 74 4.80 -8.48 13.57
C SER A 74 5.86 -9.47 13.05
N LYS A 75 5.67 -10.07 11.87
CA LYS A 75 6.62 -11.02 11.26
C LYS A 75 7.40 -10.45 10.07
N SER A 76 6.85 -9.46 9.35
CA SER A 76 7.45 -8.96 8.11
C SER A 76 7.30 -7.46 7.85
N GLY A 77 6.65 -6.69 8.74
CA GLY A 77 6.34 -5.27 8.56
C GLY A 77 7.42 -4.32 9.07
N PHE A 78 7.39 -3.11 8.56
CA PHE A 78 8.26 -1.98 8.89
C PHE A 78 7.97 -1.41 10.29
N ASP A 79 8.94 -0.68 10.84
CA ASP A 79 8.79 -0.02 12.15
C ASP A 79 8.17 1.39 12.01
N SER A 80 8.12 1.92 10.78
CA SER A 80 7.48 3.19 10.45
C SER A 80 7.00 3.26 8.99
N ILE A 81 6.12 4.22 8.68
CA ILE A 81 5.58 4.44 7.32
C ILE A 81 6.68 5.02 6.43
N GLU A 82 7.51 5.88 6.99
CA GLU A 82 8.67 6.52 6.37
C GLU A 82 9.69 5.48 5.88
N GLU A 83 9.90 4.38 6.63
CA GLU A 83 10.77 3.28 6.19
C GLU A 83 10.24 2.59 4.93
N CYS A 84 8.92 2.61 4.70
CA CYS A 84 8.27 1.94 3.58
C CYS A 84 8.08 2.85 2.36
N PHE A 85 7.67 4.11 2.57
CA PHE A 85 7.32 5.05 1.49
C PHE A 85 8.34 6.18 1.31
N GLY A 86 9.41 6.20 2.09
CA GLY A 86 10.47 7.20 1.99
C GLY A 86 9.92 8.62 2.14
N GLU A 87 10.37 9.53 1.27
CA GLU A 87 9.94 10.94 1.25
C GLU A 87 8.47 11.12 0.84
N HIS A 88 7.83 10.08 0.29
CA HIS A 88 6.45 10.15 -0.17
C HIS A 88 5.42 9.76 0.88
N PHE A 89 5.85 9.38 2.09
CA PHE A 89 4.93 8.93 3.15
C PHE A 89 3.83 9.97 3.47
N GLN A 90 4.13 11.27 3.38
CA GLN A 90 3.16 12.34 3.62
C GLN A 90 2.09 12.47 2.53
N LYS A 91 2.34 11.88 1.36
CA LYS A 91 1.39 11.87 0.24
C LYS A 91 0.46 10.67 0.28
N ILE A 92 0.72 9.68 1.15
CA ILE A 92 -0.22 8.60 1.43
C ILE A 92 -1.36 9.18 2.25
N LEU A 93 -2.58 9.13 1.73
CA LEU A 93 -3.74 9.76 2.37
C LEU A 93 -4.54 8.81 3.25
N ALA A 94 -4.41 7.51 3.03
CA ALA A 94 -5.23 6.51 3.69
C ALA A 94 -4.46 5.23 3.99
N LEU A 95 -4.89 4.55 5.06
CA LEU A 95 -4.42 3.24 5.46
C LEU A 95 -5.62 2.32 5.68
N GLU A 96 -5.52 1.09 5.20
CA GLU A 96 -6.56 0.09 5.38
C GLU A 96 -6.21 -0.79 6.59
N THR A 97 -7.03 -0.73 7.63
CA THR A 97 -6.74 -1.31 8.95
C THR A 97 -7.03 -2.81 9.02
N GLY A 98 -7.82 -3.33 8.09
CA GLY A 98 -8.24 -4.73 8.03
C GLY A 98 -9.16 -5.19 9.13
N LEU A 99 -9.26 -6.51 9.24
CA LEU A 99 -10.05 -7.21 10.26
C LEU A 99 -9.27 -7.48 11.55
N SER A 100 -7.96 -7.19 11.56
CA SER A 100 -7.06 -7.51 12.68
C SER A 100 -6.86 -6.35 13.66
N SER A 101 -7.58 -5.24 13.47
CA SER A 101 -7.61 -4.12 14.42
C SER A 101 -9.00 -3.51 14.47
N ASP A 102 -9.35 -2.93 15.61
CA ASP A 102 -10.55 -2.12 15.79
C ASP A 102 -10.19 -0.61 15.86
N PRO A 103 -11.17 0.30 15.76
CA PRO A 103 -10.90 1.74 15.84
C PRO A 103 -10.19 2.17 17.14
N GLU A 104 -10.50 1.56 18.28
CA GLU A 104 -9.89 1.91 19.57
C GLU A 104 -8.38 1.60 19.59
N MET A 105 -7.97 0.46 19.03
CA MET A 105 -6.55 0.13 18.84
C MET A 105 -5.82 1.18 18.00
N ASN A 106 -6.46 1.67 16.94
CA ASN A 106 -5.85 2.63 16.03
C ASN A 106 -5.69 4.01 16.69
N TRP A 107 -6.66 4.45 17.49
CA TRP A 107 -6.60 5.74 18.21
C TRP A 107 -5.51 5.81 19.27
N MET A 108 -5.00 4.66 19.75
CA MET A 108 -3.89 4.63 20.70
C MET A 108 -2.54 4.98 20.07
N TRP A 109 -2.45 5.09 18.74
CA TRP A 109 -1.19 5.31 18.06
C TRP A 109 -1.17 6.55 17.18
N SER A 110 -0.66 7.65 17.75
CA SER A 110 -0.67 8.97 17.11
C SER A 110 0.09 9.08 15.79
N LYS A 111 0.92 8.07 15.45
CA LYS A 111 1.63 8.03 14.17
C LYS A 111 0.71 7.84 12.96
N ILE A 112 -0.52 7.34 13.18
CA ILE A 112 -1.49 7.13 12.10
C ILE A 112 -2.65 8.14 12.10
N ASP A 113 -2.67 9.10 13.02
CA ASP A 113 -3.75 10.09 13.16
C ASP A 113 -3.92 11.00 11.93
N ASN A 114 -2.84 11.21 11.17
CA ASN A 114 -2.85 12.05 9.97
C ASN A 114 -3.38 11.31 8.73
N PHE A 115 -3.71 10.02 8.84
CA PHE A 115 -4.18 9.21 7.72
C PHE A 115 -5.67 8.93 7.85
N THR A 116 -6.36 8.88 6.70
CA THR A 116 -7.74 8.40 6.66
C THR A 116 -7.75 6.88 6.86
N LEU A 117 -8.33 6.42 7.97
CA LEU A 117 -8.44 5.00 8.27
C LEU A 117 -9.76 4.45 7.73
N PHE A 118 -9.69 3.33 7.02
CA PHE A 118 -10.88 2.59 6.61
C PHE A 118 -10.65 1.09 6.75
N SER A 119 -11.74 0.33 6.86
CA SER A 119 -11.71 -1.13 6.99
C SER A 119 -12.49 -1.74 5.83
N HIS A 120 -11.87 -2.70 5.12
CA HIS A 120 -12.51 -3.45 4.06
C HIS A 120 -12.45 -4.95 4.37
N ARG A 121 -13.52 -5.69 4.04
CA ARG A 121 -13.47 -7.16 4.10
C ARG A 121 -12.73 -7.65 2.86
N TYR A 122 -11.70 -8.47 3.02
CA TYR A 122 -10.85 -9.02 1.95
C TYR A 122 -11.55 -9.97 0.93
N CYS A 123 -12.86 -9.79 0.72
CA CYS A 123 -13.70 -10.63 -0.12
C CYS A 123 -13.43 -10.40 -1.61
#